data_AF-A0A933QGW2-F1
#
_entry.id   AF-A0A933QGW2-F1
#
_cell.length_a   1.000
_cell.length_b   1.000
_cell.length_c   1.000
_cell.angle_alpha   90.00
_cell.angle_beta   90.00
_cell.angle_gamma   90.00
#
_symmetry.space_group_name_H-M   'P 1'
#
loop_
_entity.id
_entity.type
_entity.pdbx_description
1 polymer ?
#
loop_
_entity_poly.entity_id
_entity_poly.type
_entity_poly.pdbx_seq_one_letter_code
_entity_poly.pdbx_strand_id
1 'polypeptide(L)'
;MEEKPAELPVSPQEVQIQAPSFLEKLKVHKFKILGGVLGILVLVGAVFGVYKFRQKGEKVFCKEPRPQVCTMECIQNPPYICGSDGKSYCSECQACANPEVEWYVIQDVPCGP
;
A
#
# COMPACT_ATOMS: atom_id res chain seq x y z
N MET A 1 -66.23 -4.11 63.13
CA MET A 1 -65.36 -3.20 63.89
C MET A 1 -64.55 -4.09 64.80
N GLU A 2 -63.28 -4.31 64.46
CA GLU A 2 -62.23 -4.65 65.41
C GLU A 2 -60.92 -4.33 64.69
N GLU A 3 -60.18 -3.41 65.27
CA GLU A 3 -58.86 -2.95 64.87
C GLU A 3 -57.82 -3.88 65.51
N LYS A 4 -56.77 -4.29 64.79
CA LYS A 4 -55.44 -4.45 65.41
C LYS A 4 -54.32 -4.51 64.35
N PRO A 5 -53.38 -3.56 64.34
CA PRO A 5 -52.17 -3.59 63.56
C PRO A 5 -51.09 -4.42 64.29
N ALA A 6 -50.11 -4.92 63.54
CA ALA A 6 -48.82 -5.32 64.09
C ALA A 6 -47.73 -5.20 63.03
N GLU A 7 -46.73 -4.39 63.35
CA GLU A 7 -45.52 -4.08 62.59
C GLU A 7 -44.57 -5.29 62.39
N LEU A 8 -43.86 -5.25 61.25
CA LEU A 8 -42.44 -5.58 60.95
C LEU A 8 -41.71 -6.64 61.83
N PRO A 9 -40.79 -7.47 61.27
CA PRO A 9 -39.61 -6.92 60.58
C PRO A 9 -38.87 -7.80 59.55
N VAL A 10 -37.85 -7.18 58.93
CA VAL A 10 -36.58 -7.78 58.50
C VAL A 10 -36.54 -8.57 57.18
N SER A 11 -35.84 -7.94 56.23
CA SER A 11 -35.13 -8.50 55.06
C SER A 11 -34.46 -9.85 55.33
N PRO A 12 -34.50 -10.76 54.35
CA PRO A 12 -33.23 -11.28 53.81
C PRO A 12 -33.15 -11.10 52.30
N GLN A 13 -32.16 -10.35 51.85
CA GLN A 13 -31.69 -10.35 50.46
C GLN A 13 -31.04 -11.73 50.19
N GLU A 14 -31.80 -12.70 49.68
CA GLU A 14 -31.30 -14.03 49.31
C GLU A 14 -31.01 -14.12 47.80
N VAL A 15 -29.71 -14.00 47.47
CA VAL A 15 -28.93 -14.77 46.47
C VAL A 15 -29.67 -15.38 45.27
N GLN A 16 -29.32 -14.93 44.05
CA GLN A 16 -28.93 -15.84 42.95
C GLN A 16 -27.93 -15.14 42.02
N ILE A 17 -26.72 -15.66 42.01
CA ILE A 17 -25.61 -15.31 41.13
C ILE A 17 -25.90 -15.97 39.78
N GLN A 18 -26.12 -15.19 38.71
CA GLN A 18 -26.05 -15.74 37.35
C GLN A 18 -25.42 -14.73 36.38
N ALA A 19 -24.10 -14.82 36.23
CA ALA A 19 -23.39 -14.31 35.06
C ALA A 19 -23.83 -15.12 33.82
N PRO A 20 -23.86 -14.56 32.59
CA PRO A 20 -22.77 -13.75 32.05
C PRO A 20 -23.23 -12.60 31.11
N SER A 21 -23.27 -11.37 31.61
CA SER A 21 -23.26 -10.16 30.77
C SER A 21 -21.83 -9.74 30.35
N PHE A 22 -20.80 -10.54 30.69
CA PHE A 22 -19.39 -10.23 30.43
C PHE A 22 -18.87 -10.76 29.07
N LEU A 23 -19.54 -11.76 28.49
CA LEU A 23 -19.17 -12.37 27.19
C LEU A 23 -19.62 -11.57 25.96
N GLU A 24 -20.40 -10.50 26.14
CA GLU A 24 -20.73 -9.55 25.07
C GLU A 24 -19.68 -8.42 24.99
N LYS A 25 -19.25 -7.87 26.13
CA LYS A 25 -18.22 -6.81 26.18
C LYS A 25 -16.83 -7.29 25.73
N LEU A 26 -16.49 -8.55 25.97
CA LEU A 26 -15.21 -9.12 25.53
C LEU A 26 -15.13 -9.30 24.00
N LYS A 27 -16.27 -9.53 23.33
CA LYS A 27 -16.34 -9.61 21.86
C LYS A 27 -16.15 -8.23 21.23
N VAL A 28 -16.86 -7.21 21.71
CA VAL A 28 -16.82 -5.86 21.13
C VAL A 28 -15.40 -5.26 21.15
N HIS A 29 -14.62 -5.52 22.20
CA HIS A 29 -13.25 -5.00 22.30
C HIS A 29 -12.27 -5.72 21.35
N LYS A 30 -12.44 -7.04 21.14
CA LYS A 30 -11.64 -7.80 20.16
C LYS A 30 -12.01 -7.42 18.72
N PHE A 31 -13.28 -7.15 18.43
CA PHE A 31 -13.72 -6.68 17.11
C PHE A 31 -13.22 -5.27 16.76
N LYS A 32 -13.15 -4.34 17.73
CA LYS A 32 -12.56 -3.01 17.53
C LYS A 32 -11.06 -3.06 17.22
N ILE A 33 -10.30 -3.88 17.94
CA ILE A 33 -8.86 -4.02 17.71
C ILE A 33 -8.60 -4.71 16.37
N LEU A 34 -9.32 -5.80 16.06
CA LEU A 34 -9.16 -6.52 14.80
C LEU A 34 -9.55 -5.68 13.58
N GLY A 35 -10.66 -4.92 13.67
CA GLY A 35 -11.08 -3.98 12.63
C GLY A 35 -10.10 -2.82 12.44
N GLY A 36 -9.57 -2.27 13.53
CA GLY A 36 -8.58 -1.18 13.47
C GLY A 36 -7.25 -1.59 12.85
N VAL A 37 -6.70 -2.73 13.26
CA VAL A 37 -5.44 -3.26 12.70
C VAL A 37 -5.58 -3.59 11.22
N LEU A 38 -6.71 -4.21 10.83
CA LEU A 38 -6.99 -4.51 9.42
C LEU A 38 -7.09 -3.23 8.59
N GLY A 39 -7.76 -2.19 9.11
CA GLY A 39 -7.84 -0.88 8.44
C GLY A 39 -6.47 -0.22 8.23
N ILE A 40 -5.60 -0.25 9.24
CA ILE A 40 -4.23 0.28 9.13
C ILE A 40 -3.43 -0.50 8.08
N LEU A 41 -3.50 -1.83 8.07
CA LEU A 41 -2.78 -2.65 7.09
C LEU A 41 -3.25 -2.36 5.66
N VAL A 42 -4.55 -2.16 5.45
CA VAL A 42 -5.09 -1.79 4.13
C VAL A 42 -4.60 -0.41 3.70
N LEU A 43 -4.60 0.59 4.59
CA LEU A 43 -4.10 1.93 4.27
C LEU A 43 -2.60 1.94 3.97
N VAL A 44 -1.80 1.27 4.79
CA VAL A 44 -0.35 1.15 4.56
C VAL A 44 -0.07 0.40 3.26
N GLY A 45 -0.77 -0.70 3.00
CA GLY A 45 -0.66 -1.47 1.77
C GLY A 45 -1.05 -0.67 0.52
N ALA A 46 -2.11 0.14 0.60
CA ALA A 46 -2.53 1.02 -0.49
C ALA A 46 -1.50 2.12 -0.77
N VAL A 47 -1.01 2.80 0.28
CA VAL A 47 0.03 3.84 0.15
C VAL A 47 1.32 3.25 -0.41
N PHE A 48 1.78 2.12 0.12
CA PHE A 48 2.98 1.43 -0.37
C PHE A 48 2.82 0.92 -1.81
N GLY A 49 1.64 0.41 -2.16
CA GLY A 49 1.31 -0.05 -3.51
C GLY A 49 1.40 1.08 -4.54
N VAL A 50 0.81 2.24 -4.25
CA VAL A 50 0.91 3.43 -5.13
C VAL A 50 2.36 3.91 -5.24
N TYR A 51 3.10 3.90 -4.12
CA TYR A 51 4.49 4.36 -4.10
C TYR A 51 5.41 3.47 -4.96
N LYS A 52 5.23 2.15 -4.91
CA LYS A 52 6.04 1.19 -5.69
C LYS A 52 5.63 1.11 -7.16
N PHE A 53 4.37 1.37 -7.50
CA PHE A 53 3.90 1.26 -8.89
C PHE A 53 4.47 2.34 -9.80
N ARG A 54 4.75 3.54 -9.25
CA ARG A 54 5.20 4.71 -10.02
C ARG A 54 6.67 4.63 -10.50
N GLN A 55 7.43 3.61 -10.12
CA GLN A 55 8.87 3.53 -10.44
C GLN A 55 9.21 2.74 -11.71
N LYS A 56 8.24 2.15 -12.42
CA LYS A 56 8.50 1.45 -13.69
C LYS A 56 8.23 2.40 -14.85
N GLY A 57 9.29 2.96 -15.43
CA GLY A 57 9.20 3.78 -16.64
C GLY A 57 8.52 3.03 -17.79
N GLU A 58 7.81 3.76 -18.65
CA GLU A 58 7.19 3.19 -19.84
C GLU A 58 8.27 2.71 -20.82
N LYS A 59 8.14 1.48 -21.32
CA LYS A 59 9.05 0.91 -22.31
C LYS A 59 8.71 1.45 -23.69
N VAL A 60 9.65 2.13 -24.32
CA VAL A 60 9.54 2.61 -25.69
C VAL A 60 10.34 1.68 -26.60
N PHE A 61 9.67 1.02 -27.54
CA PHE A 61 10.29 0.10 -28.49
C PHE A 61 10.88 0.87 -29.68
N CYS A 62 12.06 0.46 -30.11
CA CYS A 62 12.70 1.03 -31.28
C CYS A 62 11.94 0.65 -32.56
N LYS A 63 11.84 1.59 -33.51
CA LYS A 63 11.19 1.38 -34.80
C LYS A 63 12.22 1.01 -35.86
N GLU A 64 11.87 0.12 -36.79
CA GLU A 64 12.63 -0.07 -38.03
C GLU A 64 12.22 0.94 -39.11
N PRO A 65 13.15 1.42 -39.96
CA PRO A 65 14.60 1.17 -39.92
C PRO A 65 15.29 1.95 -38.80
N ARG A 66 16.34 1.35 -38.22
CA ARG A 66 17.09 1.98 -37.13
C ARG A 66 17.94 3.16 -37.62
N PRO A 67 18.09 4.21 -36.79
CA PRO A 67 18.90 5.36 -37.14
C PRO A 67 20.38 4.96 -37.24
N GLN A 68 21.04 5.39 -38.32
CA GLN A 68 22.47 5.17 -38.54
C GLN A 68 23.33 6.35 -38.09
N VAL A 69 22.72 7.54 -37.99
CA VAL A 69 23.38 8.80 -37.63
C VAL A 69 22.53 9.52 -36.60
N CYS A 70 23.14 9.91 -35.49
CA CYS A 70 22.52 10.66 -34.40
C CYS A 70 23.25 11.98 -34.17
N THR A 71 22.55 12.97 -33.63
CA THR A 71 23.17 14.18 -33.10
C THR A 71 23.89 13.86 -31.79
N MET A 72 24.87 14.69 -31.44
CA MET A 72 25.63 14.57 -30.19
C MET A 72 24.97 15.29 -29.00
N GLU A 73 23.68 15.62 -29.13
CA GLU A 73 22.90 16.25 -28.08
C GLU A 73 22.58 15.20 -27.01
N CYS A 74 23.10 15.39 -25.80
CA CYS A 74 22.83 14.54 -24.65
C CYS A 74 21.77 15.19 -23.75
N ILE A 75 20.84 14.39 -23.23
CA ILE A 75 19.98 14.85 -22.14
C ILE A 75 20.83 15.08 -20.90
N GLN A 76 20.51 16.13 -20.14
CA GLN A 76 21.17 16.37 -18.86
C GLN A 76 20.51 15.50 -17.79
N ASN A 77 21.27 14.59 -17.20
CA ASN A 77 20.74 13.68 -16.18
C ASN A 77 20.43 14.43 -14.87
N PRO A 78 19.31 14.14 -14.19
CA PRO A 78 18.15 13.33 -14.64
C PRO A 78 17.25 14.09 -15.65
N PRO A 79 16.53 13.37 -16.57
CA PRO A 79 16.27 11.93 -16.57
C PRO A 79 17.39 11.07 -17.19
N TYR A 80 17.28 9.74 -17.10
CA TYR A 80 18.19 8.74 -17.68
C TYR A 80 17.45 7.92 -18.74
N ILE A 81 18.07 7.69 -19.89
CA ILE A 81 17.58 6.78 -20.93
C ILE A 81 18.28 5.44 -20.75
N CYS A 82 17.54 4.41 -20.33
CA CYS A 82 18.07 3.08 -20.06
C CYS A 82 17.61 2.10 -21.11
N GLY A 83 18.54 1.51 -21.85
CA GLY A 83 18.24 0.47 -22.85
C GLY A 83 17.89 -0.87 -22.21
N SER A 84 17.26 -1.75 -22.99
CA SER A 84 17.00 -3.14 -22.64
C SER A 84 18.28 -3.95 -22.39
N ASP A 85 19.42 -3.45 -22.86
CA ASP A 85 20.77 -3.99 -22.62
C ASP A 85 21.37 -3.55 -21.28
N GLY A 86 20.65 -2.74 -20.49
CA GLY A 86 21.07 -2.27 -19.17
C GLY A 86 22.00 -1.05 -19.20
N LYS A 87 22.33 -0.49 -20.36
CA LYS A 87 23.22 0.68 -20.48
C LYS A 87 22.44 1.99 -20.51
N SER A 88 23.08 3.07 -20.09
CA SER A 88 22.56 4.43 -20.22
C SER A 88 22.97 5.05 -21.56
N TYR A 89 22.05 5.76 -22.20
CA TYR A 89 22.27 6.43 -23.48
C TYR A 89 22.07 7.95 -23.34
N CYS A 90 22.79 8.74 -24.15
CA CYS A 90 22.65 10.20 -24.13
C CYS A 90 21.33 10.68 -24.73
N SER A 91 20.83 9.98 -25.76
CA SER A 91 19.62 10.34 -26.50
C SER A 91 18.87 9.10 -26.94
N GLU A 92 17.58 9.28 -27.27
CA GLU A 92 16.71 8.21 -27.77
C GLU A 92 17.23 7.64 -29.09
N CYS A 93 17.81 8.51 -29.94
CA CYS A 93 18.46 8.09 -31.18
C CYS A 93 19.62 7.14 -30.90
N GLN A 94 20.50 7.49 -29.96
CA GLN A 94 21.67 6.67 -29.65
C GLN A 94 21.26 5.31 -29.06
N ALA A 95 20.19 5.29 -28.24
CA ALA A 95 19.62 4.05 -27.73
C ALA A 95 19.16 3.14 -28.88
N CYS A 96 18.33 3.66 -29.81
CA CYS A 96 17.80 2.85 -30.91
C CYS A 96 18.78 2.59 -32.07
N ALA A 97 19.87 3.35 -32.15
CA ALA A 97 20.96 3.08 -33.09
C ALA A 97 21.72 1.79 -32.73
N ASN A 98 21.80 1.43 -31.44
CA ASN A 98 22.43 0.19 -31.02
C ASN A 98 21.51 -1.02 -31.33
N PRO A 99 21.92 -1.98 -32.17
CA PRO A 99 21.12 -3.17 -32.49
C PRO A 99 20.77 -4.05 -31.28
N GLU A 100 21.56 -4.00 -30.20
CA GLU A 100 21.31 -4.76 -28.96
C GLU A 100 20.15 -4.20 -28.12
N VAL A 101 19.72 -2.97 -28.40
CA VAL A 101 18.62 -2.31 -27.70
C VAL A 101 17.32 -2.58 -28.44
N GLU A 102 16.39 -3.28 -27.81
CA GLU A 102 15.04 -3.53 -28.33
C GLU A 102 14.07 -2.42 -27.89
N TRP A 103 14.19 -2.00 -26.64
CA TRP A 103 13.40 -0.95 -26.02
C TRP A 103 14.26 -0.15 -25.05
N TYR A 104 13.84 1.07 -24.76
CA TYR A 104 14.42 1.89 -23.69
C TYR A 104 13.33 2.39 -22.74
N VAL A 105 13.74 2.82 -21.54
CA VAL A 105 12.89 3.51 -20.57
C VAL A 105 13.53 4.84 -20.21
N ILE A 106 12.70 5.86 -20.01
CA ILE A 106 13.12 7.15 -19.45
C ILE A 106 12.74 7.14 -17.97
N GLN A 107 13.72 7.32 -17.09
CA GLN A 107 13.53 7.23 -15.64
C GLN A 107 14.40 8.25 -14.88
N ASP A 108 13.94 8.69 -13.71
CA ASP A 108 14.65 9.68 -12.88
C ASP A 108 15.81 9.08 -12.08
N VAL A 109 15.91 7.75 -12.05
CA VAL A 109 16.97 7.01 -11.36
C VAL A 109 17.98 6.47 -12.38
N PRO A 110 19.27 6.34 -12.01
CA PRO A 110 20.27 5.73 -12.88
C PRO A 110 19.83 4.35 -13.37
N CYS A 111 20.26 3.97 -14.58
CA CYS A 111 20.12 2.61 -15.08
C CYS A 111 20.87 1.68 -14.12
N GLY A 112 20.20 0.66 -13.59
CA GLY A 112 20.75 -0.12 -12.46
C GLY A 112 21.72 -1.21 -12.88
N PRO A 113 22.40 -1.87 -11.93
CA PRO A 113 23.17 -1.25 -10.84
C PRO A 113 24.28 -0.30 -11.35
#